data_AF-A0A3C0VTL5-F1
#
_entry.id   AF-A0A3C0VTL5-F1
#
_cell.length_a   1.000
_cell.length_b   1.000
_cell.length_c   1.000
_cell.angle_alpha   90.00
_cell.angle_beta   90.00
_cell.angle_gamma   90.00
#
_symmetry.space_group_name_H-M   'P 1'
#
loop_
_entity.id
_entity.type
_entity.pdbx_description
1 polymer ?
#
loop_
_entity_poly.entity_id
_entity_poly.type
_entity_poly.pdbx_seq_one_letter_code
_entity_poly.pdbx_strand_id
1 'polypeptide(L)'
;MMDVNQILLDMIKKCGSIETSSVNEIEELIDTGLEKNEENIQKAAMEYLEEKGYAFREDNLVRAKKHIEESSQYSDTVMVRKKHAMEEDLLSDIEDADVEKLTQACILDNLIKLNDKLDKIVNPHYQYAVEVLDDVLTDKDKPQASLQQFESFQQLLNRYADAGWHVISVTARETQNGRKLSMTGFSSTTKQVVVVFEHKS
;
A
#
# COMPACT_ATOMS: atom_id res chain seq x y z
N MET A 1 -20.32 27.59 20.81
CA MET A 1 -20.37 26.17 21.22
C MET A 1 -20.53 25.39 19.93
N MET A 2 -19.53 24.62 19.49
CA MET A 2 -19.65 23.85 18.22
C MET A 2 -20.69 22.74 18.40
N ASP A 3 -21.53 22.55 17.38
CA ASP A 3 -22.54 21.51 17.34
C ASP A 3 -21.86 20.13 17.33
N VAL A 4 -22.36 19.21 18.15
CA VAL A 4 -21.83 17.84 18.26
C VAL A 4 -21.91 17.13 16.91
N ASN A 5 -22.96 17.38 16.13
CA ASN A 5 -23.13 16.81 14.80
C ASN A 5 -22.04 17.29 13.83
N GLN A 6 -21.65 18.56 13.90
CA GLN A 6 -20.57 19.08 13.06
C GLN A 6 -19.22 18.42 13.40
N ILE A 7 -18.96 18.17 14.68
CA ILE A 7 -17.73 17.48 15.12
C ILE A 7 -17.71 16.03 14.59
N LEU A 8 -18.85 15.34 14.62
CA LEU A 8 -18.97 13.98 14.09
C LEU A 8 -18.77 13.92 12.58
N LEU A 9 -19.38 14.84 11.83
CA LEU A 9 -19.19 14.95 10.38
C LEU A 9 -17.73 15.21 10.01
N ASP A 10 -17.06 16.11 10.73
CA ASP A 10 -15.63 16.38 10.52
C ASP A 10 -14.76 15.14 10.79
N MET A 11 -15.14 14.30 11.76
CA MET A 11 -14.46 13.03 12.03
C MET A 11 -14.70 12.01 10.91
N ILE A 12 -15.92 11.91 10.40
CA ILE A 12 -16.27 11.03 9.27
C ILE A 12 -15.46 11.41 8.03
N LYS A 13 -15.41 12.70 7.69
CA LYS A 13 -14.61 13.24 6.56
C LYS A 13 -13.11 12.91 6.68
N LYS A 14 -12.58 12.79 7.89
CA LYS A 14 -11.16 12.44 8.13
C LYS A 14 -10.88 10.93 8.14
N CYS A 15 -11.91 10.08 8.28
CA CYS A 15 -11.72 8.63 8.38
C CYS A 15 -11.21 8.01 7.07
N GLY A 16 -11.54 8.62 5.92
CA GLY A 16 -11.10 8.17 4.58
C GLY A 16 -11.70 6.82 4.14
N SER A 17 -12.49 6.17 4.99
CA SER A 17 -13.14 4.87 4.74
C SER A 17 -14.55 5.02 4.19
N ILE A 18 -15.06 6.24 4.13
CA ILE A 18 -16.40 6.60 3.65
C ILE A 18 -16.19 7.67 2.58
N GLU A 19 -16.82 7.50 1.43
CA GLU A 19 -16.86 8.52 0.39
C GLU A 19 -17.71 9.69 0.88
N THR A 20 -17.12 10.87 0.95
CA THR A 20 -17.76 12.05 1.55
C THR A 20 -17.99 13.18 0.55
N SER A 21 -17.32 13.11 -0.61
CA SER A 21 -17.62 13.95 -1.75
C SER A 21 -17.55 13.16 -3.05
N SER A 22 -18.34 13.59 -4.03
CA SER A 22 -18.28 13.09 -5.39
C SER A 22 -18.04 14.25 -6.36
N VAL A 23 -17.18 14.04 -7.34
CA VAL A 23 -16.94 15.01 -8.41
C VAL A 23 -17.72 14.57 -9.64
N ASN A 24 -18.75 15.32 -9.99
CA ASN A 24 -19.57 15.10 -11.18
C ASN A 24 -19.18 16.11 -12.27
N GLU A 25 -18.97 15.62 -13.50
CA GLU A 25 -18.80 16.49 -14.67
C GLU A 25 -20.16 16.85 -15.25
N ILE A 26 -20.57 18.10 -15.11
CA ILE A 26 -21.81 18.61 -15.70
C ILE A 26 -21.45 19.60 -16.81
N GLU A 27 -22.16 19.52 -17.94
CA GLU A 27 -22.07 20.54 -18.99
C GLU A 27 -23.01 21.70 -18.65
N GLU A 28 -22.45 22.86 -18.31
CA GLU A 28 -23.19 24.07 -17.99
C GLU A 28 -23.06 25.11 -19.13
N LEU A 29 -24.15 25.84 -19.40
CA LEU A 29 -24.16 26.98 -20.32
C LEU A 29 -23.67 28.22 -19.58
N ILE A 30 -22.46 28.66 -19.90
CA ILE A 30 -21.84 29.84 -19.30
C ILE A 30 -22.00 31.04 -20.26
N ASP A 31 -22.48 32.15 -19.71
CA ASP A 31 -22.47 33.44 -20.40
C ASP A 31 -21.06 34.04 -20.37
N THR A 32 -20.52 34.34 -21.55
CA THR A 32 -19.19 34.93 -21.68
C THR A 32 -19.19 36.46 -21.47
N GLY A 33 -20.35 37.10 -21.44
CA GLY A 33 -20.50 38.56 -21.38
C GLY A 33 -20.08 39.28 -22.67
N LEU A 34 -19.71 38.55 -23.72
CA LEU A 34 -19.34 39.11 -25.02
C LEU A 34 -20.58 39.27 -25.90
N GLU A 35 -20.71 40.42 -26.56
CA GLU A 35 -21.79 40.64 -27.53
C GLU A 35 -21.76 39.61 -28.65
N LYS A 36 -22.95 39.16 -29.08
CA LYS A 36 -23.15 38.20 -30.16
C LYS A 36 -22.86 38.81 -31.53
N ASN A 37 -21.57 38.95 -31.85
CA ASN A 37 -21.08 39.35 -33.16
C ASN A 37 -20.15 38.28 -33.77
N GLU A 38 -19.87 38.38 -35.06
CA GLU A 38 -19.17 37.33 -35.80
C GLU A 38 -17.71 37.14 -35.36
N GLU A 39 -17.06 38.21 -34.90
CA GLU A 39 -15.69 38.17 -34.36
C GLU A 39 -15.64 37.41 -33.02
N ASN A 40 -16.58 37.69 -32.11
CA ASN A 40 -16.67 37.04 -30.81
C ASN A 40 -17.10 35.57 -30.93
N ILE A 41 -18.01 35.25 -31.86
CA ILE A 41 -18.40 33.87 -32.17
C ILE A 41 -17.20 33.09 -32.72
N GLN A 42 -16.42 33.71 -33.61
CA GLN A 42 -15.21 33.08 -34.14
C GLN A 42 -14.15 32.83 -33.07
N LYS A 43 -13.95 33.79 -32.15
CA LYS A 43 -13.03 33.63 -31.02
C LYS A 43 -13.47 32.49 -30.10
N ALA A 44 -14.75 32.47 -29.71
CA ALA A 44 -15.30 31.42 -28.87
C ALA A 44 -15.24 30.04 -29.56
N ALA A 45 -15.42 29.97 -30.88
CA ALA A 45 -15.30 28.74 -31.65
C ALA A 45 -13.87 28.19 -31.68
N MET A 46 -12.86 29.07 -31.76
CA MET A 46 -11.46 28.66 -31.68
C MET A 46 -11.10 28.14 -30.29
N GLU A 47 -11.51 28.85 -29.24
CA GLU A 47 -11.31 28.43 -27.85
C GLU A 47 -12.00 27.08 -27.57
N TYR A 48 -13.21 26.87 -28.10
CA TYR A 48 -13.94 25.61 -27.98
C TYR A 48 -13.21 24.43 -28.64
N LEU A 49 -12.62 24.62 -29.82
CA LEU A 49 -11.84 23.58 -30.49
C LEU A 49 -10.57 23.24 -29.72
N GLU A 50 -9.91 24.24 -29.16
CA GLU A 50 -8.72 24.07 -28.32
C GLU A 50 -9.05 23.29 -27.04
N GLU A 51 -10.09 23.69 -26.31
CA GLU A 51 -10.53 23.04 -25.07
C GLU A 51 -10.91 21.56 -25.29
N LYS A 52 -11.54 21.24 -26.43
CA LYS A 52 -11.94 19.86 -26.78
C LYS A 52 -10.84 19.06 -27.49
N GLY A 53 -9.69 19.67 -27.78
CA GLY A 53 -8.57 19.01 -28.48
C GLY A 53 -8.86 18.68 -29.94
N TYR A 54 -9.80 19.38 -30.59
CA TYR A 54 -10.10 19.19 -31.99
C TYR A 54 -9.14 19.97 -32.90
N ALA A 55 -8.81 19.40 -34.06
CA ALA A 55 -7.93 20.07 -35.02
C ALA A 55 -8.59 21.34 -35.60
N PHE A 56 -7.80 22.41 -35.74
CA PHE A 56 -8.20 23.66 -36.41
C PHE A 56 -8.32 23.47 -37.93
N ARG A 57 -9.40 22.82 -38.36
CA ARG A 57 -9.81 22.66 -39.76
C ARG A 57 -11.04 23.52 -40.04
N GLU A 58 -11.18 23.98 -41.27
CA GLU A 58 -12.31 24.83 -41.70
C GLU A 58 -13.67 24.20 -41.36
N ASP A 59 -13.84 22.90 -41.66
CA ASP A 59 -15.06 22.15 -41.33
C ASP A 59 -15.36 22.12 -39.82
N ASN A 60 -14.32 22.01 -38.98
CA ASN A 60 -14.47 21.97 -37.53
C ASN A 60 -14.81 23.36 -36.97
N LEU A 61 -14.24 24.41 -37.55
CA LEU A 61 -14.54 25.79 -37.18
C LEU A 61 -16.00 26.13 -37.51
N VAL A 62 -16.49 25.75 -38.68
CA VAL A 62 -17.90 25.96 -39.08
C VAL A 62 -18.84 25.23 -38.13
N ARG A 63 -18.53 23.99 -37.75
CA ARG A 63 -19.33 23.21 -36.78
C ARG A 63 -19.32 23.86 -35.39
N ALA A 64 -18.17 24.31 -34.92
CA ALA A 64 -18.04 24.98 -33.62
C ALA A 64 -18.80 26.31 -33.58
N LYS A 65 -18.69 27.14 -34.64
CA LYS A 65 -19.48 28.38 -34.77
C LYS A 65 -20.98 28.10 -34.70
N LYS A 66 -21.47 27.14 -35.49
CA LYS A 66 -22.89 26.75 -35.47
C LYS A 66 -23.35 26.28 -34.09
N HIS A 67 -22.53 25.49 -33.39
CA HIS A 67 -22.85 25.02 -32.04
C HIS A 67 -22.94 26.17 -31.02
N ILE A 68 -22.07 27.18 -31.14
CA ILE A 68 -22.10 28.38 -30.29
C ILE A 68 -23.30 29.26 -30.62
N GLU A 69 -23.64 29.42 -31.89
CA GLU A 69 -24.84 30.16 -32.33
C GLU A 69 -26.13 29.52 -31.81
N GLU A 70 -26.23 28.18 -31.88
CA GLU A 70 -27.33 27.40 -31.32
C GLU A 70 -27.40 27.54 -29.79
N SER A 71 -26.25 27.49 -29.12
CA SER A 71 -26.16 27.69 -27.66
C SER A 71 -26.55 29.11 -27.24
N SER A 72 -26.32 30.09 -28.11
CA SER A 72 -26.61 31.51 -27.88
C SER A 72 -27.94 31.96 -28.50
N GLN A 73 -28.84 31.04 -28.87
CA GLN A 73 -30.06 31.36 -29.62
C GLN A 73 -30.98 32.33 -28.88
N TYR A 74 -31.05 32.21 -27.55
CA TYR A 74 -31.94 32.99 -26.68
C TYR A 74 -31.20 34.03 -25.82
N SER A 75 -29.94 34.30 -26.12
CA SER A 75 -29.13 35.31 -25.42
C SER A 75 -28.60 36.37 -26.40
N ASP A 76 -28.47 37.60 -25.91
CA ASP A 76 -27.82 38.71 -26.59
C ASP A 76 -26.28 38.59 -26.54
N THR A 77 -25.79 37.73 -25.64
CA THR A 77 -24.37 37.43 -25.42
C THR A 77 -24.00 36.04 -25.92
N VAL A 78 -22.72 35.81 -26.17
CA VAL A 78 -22.19 34.51 -26.58
C VAL A 78 -22.22 33.54 -25.39
N MET A 79 -22.93 32.44 -25.56
CA MET A 79 -23.06 31.34 -24.59
C MET A 79 -22.21 30.16 -25.01
N VAL A 80 -21.43 29.61 -24.08
CA VAL A 80 -20.55 28.45 -24.34
C VAL A 80 -20.86 27.35 -23.34
N ARG A 81 -20.98 26.10 -23.83
CA ARG A 81 -21.08 24.92 -22.95
C ARG A 81 -19.69 24.56 -22.43
N LYS A 82 -19.48 24.70 -21.12
CA LYS A 82 -18.26 24.26 -20.46
C LYS A 82 -18.54 23.07 -19.56
N LYS A 83 -17.58 22.15 -19.50
CA LYS A 83 -17.59 21.09 -18.49
C LYS A 83 -17.13 21.70 -17.18
N HIS A 84 -17.99 21.71 -16.17
CA HIS A 84 -17.61 22.08 -14.81
C HIS A 84 -17.55 20.82 -13.96
N ALA A 85 -16.48 20.69 -13.17
CA ALA A 85 -16.38 19.69 -12.13
C ALA A 85 -17.11 20.24 -10.90
N MET A 86 -18.30 19.73 -10.62
CA MET A 86 -19.04 20.08 -9.41
C MET A 86 -18.67 19.07 -8.31
N GLU A 87 -18.13 19.57 -7.21
CA GLU A 87 -17.92 18.76 -6.01
C GLU A 87 -19.19 18.81 -5.15
N GLU A 88 -19.86 17.67 -5.04
CA GLU A 88 -21.02 17.50 -4.17
C GLU A 88 -20.57 16.95 -2.83
N ASP A 89 -20.90 17.64 -1.73
CA ASP A 89 -20.74 17.13 -0.38
C ASP A 89 -21.89 16.16 -0.07
N LEU A 90 -21.57 14.87 -0.08
CA LEU A 90 -22.55 13.78 0.13
C LEU A 90 -23.11 13.76 1.57
N LEU A 91 -22.52 14.56 2.47
CA LEU A 91 -22.92 14.66 3.87
C LEU A 91 -23.71 15.94 4.20
N SER A 92 -24.00 16.79 3.20
CA SER A 92 -24.64 18.09 3.42
C SER A 92 -26.07 18.00 3.98
N ASP A 93 -26.84 16.99 3.54
CA ASP A 93 -28.26 16.82 3.88
C ASP A 93 -28.53 15.50 4.65
N ILE A 94 -27.53 14.96 5.34
CA ILE A 94 -27.67 13.67 6.03
C ILE A 94 -28.49 13.80 7.32
N GLU A 95 -29.36 12.81 7.58
CA GLU A 95 -30.13 12.74 8.82
C GLU A 95 -29.24 12.34 10.01
N ASP A 96 -29.57 12.84 11.21
CA ASP A 96 -28.82 12.55 12.46
C ASP A 96 -28.63 11.06 12.71
N ALA A 97 -29.66 10.24 12.42
CA ALA A 97 -29.61 8.80 12.59
C ALA A 97 -28.57 8.13 11.68
N ASP A 98 -28.32 8.71 10.50
CA ASP A 98 -27.32 8.20 9.56
C ASP A 98 -25.92 8.72 9.91
N VAL A 99 -25.79 9.93 10.47
CA VAL A 99 -24.53 10.41 11.08
C VAL A 99 -24.04 9.45 12.17
N GLU A 100 -24.95 8.97 13.02
CA GLU A 100 -24.61 8.00 14.07
C GLU A 100 -24.09 6.68 13.47
N LYS A 101 -24.77 6.12 12.46
CA LYS A 101 -24.34 4.89 11.78
C LYS A 101 -22.99 5.05 11.10
N LEU A 102 -22.76 6.15 10.39
CA LEU A 102 -21.47 6.41 9.74
C LEU A 102 -20.35 6.55 10.78
N THR A 103 -20.64 7.21 11.91
CA THR A 103 -19.69 7.31 13.02
C THR A 103 -19.35 5.92 13.58
N GLN A 104 -20.34 5.06 13.79
CA GLN A 104 -20.12 3.69 14.26
C GLN A 104 -19.25 2.88 13.28
N ALA A 105 -19.49 3.02 11.97
CA ALA A 105 -18.67 2.39 10.94
C ALA A 105 -17.21 2.88 10.98
N CYS A 106 -16.99 4.20 11.09
CA CYS A 106 -15.66 4.79 11.26
C CYS A 106 -14.94 4.27 12.52
N ILE A 107 -15.65 4.12 13.63
CA ILE A 107 -15.08 3.57 14.87
C ILE A 107 -14.64 2.13 14.67
N LEU A 108 -15.50 1.29 14.07
CA LEU A 108 -15.19 -0.11 13.82
C LEU A 108 -13.96 -0.28 12.93
N ASP A 109 -13.88 0.47 11.84
CA ASP A 109 -12.73 0.42 10.93
C ASP A 109 -11.42 0.85 11.61
N ASN A 110 -11.47 1.91 12.43
CA ASN A 110 -10.30 2.31 13.22
C ASN A 110 -9.88 1.27 14.25
N LEU A 111 -10.83 0.56 14.87
CA LEU A 111 -10.53 -0.53 15.81
C LEU A 111 -9.86 -1.72 15.09
N ILE A 112 -10.32 -2.07 13.89
CA ILE A 112 -9.69 -3.11 13.06
C ILE A 112 -8.24 -2.72 12.73
N LYS A 113 -8.02 -1.50 12.22
CA LYS A 113 -6.68 -0.97 11.91
C LYS A 113 -5.76 -0.96 13.13
N LEU A 114 -6.30 -0.65 14.31
CA LEU A 114 -5.55 -0.66 15.56
C LEU A 114 -5.21 -2.10 15.98
N ASN A 115 -6.16 -3.03 15.85
CA ASN A 115 -5.93 -4.45 16.13
C ASN A 115 -4.84 -5.04 15.21
N ASP A 116 -4.87 -4.75 13.91
CA ASP A 116 -3.84 -5.21 12.96
C ASP A 116 -2.44 -4.66 13.31
N LYS A 117 -2.38 -3.41 13.78
CA LYS A 117 -1.12 -2.82 14.24
C LYS A 117 -0.65 -3.43 15.55
N LEU A 118 -1.57 -3.71 16.48
CA LEU A 118 -1.25 -4.39 17.73
C LEU A 118 -0.74 -5.81 17.48
N ASP A 119 -1.37 -6.56 16.56
CA ASP A 119 -0.93 -7.91 16.20
C ASP A 119 0.52 -7.90 15.68
N LYS A 120 0.86 -6.93 14.81
CA LYS A 120 2.25 -6.74 14.34
C LYS A 120 3.26 -6.41 15.44
N ILE A 121 2.82 -5.79 16.54
CA ILE A 121 3.69 -5.43 17.68
C ILE A 121 3.81 -6.61 18.65
N VAL A 122 2.69 -7.27 18.95
CA VAL A 122 2.59 -8.36 19.94
C VAL A 122 3.17 -9.66 19.40
N ASN A 123 3.06 -9.91 18.09
CA ASN A 123 3.61 -11.07 17.42
C ASN A 123 4.72 -10.65 16.45
N PRO A 124 5.93 -10.27 16.92
CA PRO A 124 7.08 -10.27 16.03
C PRO A 124 7.24 -11.71 15.52
N HIS A 125 7.15 -11.91 14.21
CA HIS A 125 7.37 -13.22 13.61
C HIS A 125 8.85 -13.58 13.77
N TYR A 126 9.17 -14.30 14.84
CA TYR A 126 10.50 -14.87 15.03
C TYR A 126 10.61 -16.13 14.18
N GLN A 127 11.61 -16.16 13.31
CA GLN A 127 12.04 -17.37 12.63
C GLN A 127 13.10 -18.06 13.49
N TYR A 128 13.02 -19.39 13.60
CA TYR A 128 13.98 -20.18 14.36
C TYR A 128 14.72 -21.13 13.43
N ALA A 129 16.03 -21.23 13.58
CA ALA A 129 16.87 -22.20 12.88
C ALA A 129 17.64 -23.03 13.91
N VAL A 130 17.82 -24.33 13.63
CA VAL A 130 18.56 -25.26 14.50
C VAL A 130 19.66 -25.89 13.68
N GLU A 131 20.90 -25.72 14.14
CA GLU A 131 22.09 -26.25 13.51
C GLU A 131 22.79 -27.24 14.43
N VAL A 132 23.25 -28.36 13.88
CA VAL A 132 23.93 -29.41 14.63
C VAL A 132 25.34 -29.55 14.08
N LEU A 133 26.33 -29.29 14.92
CA LEU A 133 27.74 -29.48 14.63
C LEU A 133 28.22 -30.73 15.35
N ASP A 134 28.87 -31.64 14.63
CA ASP A 134 29.61 -32.72 15.29
C ASP A 134 30.83 -32.09 16.00
N ASP A 135 31.05 -32.47 17.26
CA ASP A 135 32.20 -32.04 18.06
C ASP A 135 33.45 -32.66 17.44
N VAL A 136 34.02 -31.93 16.49
CA VAL A 136 35.32 -32.25 15.93
C VAL A 136 36.32 -32.03 17.06
N LEU A 137 36.80 -33.16 17.61
CA LEU A 137 37.99 -33.25 18.45
C LEU A 137 38.97 -32.14 18.07
N THR A 138 39.27 -31.28 19.05
CA THR A 138 40.34 -30.27 19.04
C THR A 138 41.40 -30.55 18.00
N ASP A 139 41.78 -29.55 17.19
CA ASP A 139 42.66 -29.49 16.00
C ASP A 139 43.83 -30.50 15.81
N LYS A 140 44.15 -31.34 16.78
CA LYS A 140 45.13 -32.42 16.74
C LYS A 140 44.66 -33.70 16.00
N ASP A 141 43.34 -33.93 15.84
CA ASP A 141 42.79 -35.17 15.26
C ASP A 141 42.06 -34.97 13.92
N LYS A 142 42.48 -34.01 13.07
CA LYS A 142 41.89 -33.86 11.73
C LYS A 142 42.22 -35.08 10.85
N PRO A 143 41.23 -35.88 10.40
CA PRO A 143 41.49 -36.92 9.40
C PRO A 143 41.85 -36.23 8.07
N GLN A 144 43.08 -36.45 7.58
CA GLN A 144 43.62 -35.86 6.35
C GLN A 144 42.88 -36.23 5.06
N ALA A 145 41.82 -37.04 5.13
CA ALA A 145 41.08 -37.49 3.96
C ALA A 145 39.58 -37.58 4.26
N SER A 146 38.88 -36.46 4.18
CA SER A 146 37.46 -36.51 3.83
C SER A 146 37.07 -35.26 3.04
N LEU A 147 36.39 -35.49 1.93
CA LEU A 147 35.85 -34.49 0.98
C LEU A 147 34.70 -33.65 1.57
N GLN A 148 34.45 -33.72 2.88
CA GLN A 148 33.43 -32.94 3.54
C GLN A 148 34.08 -31.67 4.09
N GLN A 149 33.64 -30.51 3.60
CA GLN A 149 34.02 -29.23 4.15
C GLN A 149 33.52 -29.16 5.60
N PHE A 150 34.41 -29.37 6.56
CA PHE A 150 34.11 -29.17 7.97
C PHE A 150 33.97 -27.67 8.22
N GLU A 151 32.75 -27.22 8.48
CA GLU A 151 32.49 -25.87 8.93
C GLU A 151 32.83 -25.76 10.42
N SER A 152 33.64 -24.76 10.79
CA SER A 152 33.94 -24.53 12.20
C SER A 152 32.76 -23.88 12.92
N PHE A 153 32.63 -24.11 14.23
CA PHE A 153 31.62 -23.46 15.07
C PHE A 153 31.63 -21.93 14.91
N GLN A 154 32.81 -21.33 14.80
CA GLN A 154 32.96 -19.89 14.58
C GLN A 154 32.47 -19.44 13.19
N GLN A 155 32.67 -20.24 12.14
CA GLN A 155 32.15 -19.95 10.80
C GLN A 155 30.62 -20.00 10.76
N LEU A 156 30.02 -20.99 11.44
CA LEU A 156 28.56 -21.10 11.57
C LEU A 156 27.98 -19.85 12.24
N LEU A 157 28.54 -19.46 13.40
CA LEU A 157 28.08 -18.29 14.14
C LEU A 157 28.20 -17.01 13.32
N ASN A 158 29.32 -16.80 12.64
CA ASN A 158 29.54 -15.61 11.82
C ASN A 158 28.54 -15.54 10.66
N ARG A 159 28.27 -16.64 9.96
CA ARG A 159 27.29 -16.68 8.86
C ARG A 159 25.88 -16.29 9.31
N TYR A 160 25.44 -16.82 10.45
CA TYR A 160 24.14 -16.50 11.01
C TYR A 160 24.08 -15.05 11.55
N ALA A 161 25.16 -14.57 12.18
CA ALA A 161 25.26 -13.19 12.64
C ALA A 161 25.25 -12.18 11.48
N ASP A 162 25.97 -12.44 10.39
CA ASP A 162 25.99 -11.62 9.18
C ASP A 162 24.60 -11.55 8.51
N ALA A 163 23.82 -12.63 8.64
CA ALA A 163 22.44 -12.70 8.20
C ALA A 163 21.43 -12.11 9.20
N GLY A 164 21.89 -11.50 10.30
CA GLY A 164 21.03 -10.85 11.31
C GLY A 164 20.38 -11.79 12.33
N TRP A 165 20.80 -13.05 12.39
CA TRP A 165 20.29 -14.03 13.35
C TRP A 165 21.03 -13.93 14.70
N HIS A 166 20.33 -14.22 15.79
CA HIS A 166 20.85 -14.22 17.15
C HIS A 166 20.84 -15.63 17.74
N VAL A 167 21.89 -15.99 18.47
CA VAL A 167 21.95 -17.28 19.17
C VAL A 167 21.10 -17.20 20.44
N ILE A 168 20.13 -18.10 20.58
CA ILE A 168 19.29 -18.19 21.78
C ILE A 168 19.65 -19.36 22.70
N SER A 169 20.22 -20.43 22.15
CA SER A 169 20.62 -21.59 22.95
C SER A 169 21.75 -22.37 22.27
N VAL A 170 22.68 -22.86 23.09
CA VAL A 170 23.72 -23.80 22.68
C VAL A 170 23.67 -24.98 23.65
N THR A 171 23.45 -26.19 23.13
CA THR A 171 23.34 -27.40 23.95
C THR A 171 24.21 -28.50 23.38
N ALA A 172 24.97 -29.20 24.22
CA ALA A 172 25.73 -30.38 23.83
C ALA A 172 24.88 -31.64 24.00
N ARG A 173 24.88 -32.53 22.99
CA ARG A 173 24.27 -33.85 23.02
C ARG A 173 25.34 -34.90 22.79
N GLU A 174 25.39 -35.90 23.66
CA GLU A 174 26.15 -37.12 23.41
C GLU A 174 25.26 -38.10 22.64
N THR A 175 25.62 -38.42 21.39
CA THR A 175 24.93 -39.46 20.65
C THR A 175 25.75 -40.75 20.69
N GLN A 176 25.17 -41.80 21.25
CA GLN A 176 25.69 -43.16 21.07
C GLN A 176 25.34 -43.61 19.65
N ASN A 177 26.34 -44.02 18.87
CA ASN A 177 26.17 -44.57 17.53
C ASN A 177 25.44 -45.92 17.57
N GLY A 178 24.13 -45.91 17.75
CA GLY A 178 23.32 -47.12 17.96
C GLY A 178 22.97 -47.92 16.70
N ARG A 179 23.29 -47.46 15.48
CA ARG A 179 22.82 -48.11 14.23
C ARG A 179 23.73 -47.97 13.01
N LYS A 180 25.06 -47.96 13.16
CA LYS A 180 25.95 -48.30 12.04
C LYS A 180 26.74 -49.54 12.41
N LEU A 181 26.53 -50.62 11.64
CA LEU A 181 27.37 -51.82 11.65
C LEU A 181 28.79 -51.41 11.23
N SER A 182 29.63 -50.96 12.17
CA SER A 182 31.06 -50.84 11.96
C SER A 182 31.71 -52.17 12.32
N MET A 183 32.36 -52.79 11.35
CA MET A 183 33.01 -54.10 11.50
C MET A 183 34.36 -54.05 12.26
N THR A 184 34.58 -53.01 13.06
CA THR A 184 35.76 -52.85 13.92
C THR A 184 35.34 -52.14 15.22
N GLY A 185 35.69 -52.72 16.36
CA GLY A 185 35.17 -52.38 17.69
C GLY A 185 35.62 -51.03 18.27
N PHE A 186 35.27 -49.93 17.60
CA PHE A 186 35.31 -48.58 18.16
C PHE A 186 33.89 -48.10 18.44
N SER A 187 33.49 -48.13 19.71
CA SER A 187 32.31 -47.39 20.19
C SER A 187 32.73 -45.95 20.44
N SER A 188 32.78 -45.11 19.41
CA SER A 188 32.94 -43.67 19.61
C SER A 188 31.60 -43.05 19.99
N THR A 189 31.53 -42.43 21.16
CA THR A 189 30.52 -41.43 21.48
C THR A 189 30.86 -40.16 20.70
N THR A 190 30.02 -39.81 19.73
CA THR A 190 30.16 -38.52 19.04
C THR A 190 29.45 -37.48 19.90
N LYS A 191 30.20 -36.49 20.39
CA LYS A 191 29.61 -35.29 20.99
C LYS A 191 29.09 -34.43 19.83
N GLN A 192 27.91 -33.86 19.98
CA GLN A 192 27.31 -32.96 19.01
C GLN A 192 26.93 -31.67 19.74
N VAL A 193 27.17 -30.53 19.12
CA VAL A 193 26.75 -29.21 19.60
C VAL A 193 25.54 -28.78 18.77
N VAL A 194 24.43 -28.56 19.42
CA VAL A 194 23.21 -27.99 18.82
C VAL A 194 23.16 -26.51 19.13
N VAL A 195 23.05 -25.68 18.10
CA VAL A 195 22.88 -24.23 18.20
C VAL A 195 21.51 -23.86 17.68
N VAL A 196 20.76 -23.09 18.47
CA VAL A 196 19.46 -22.56 18.11
C VAL A 196 19.60 -21.07 17.87
N PHE A 197 19.16 -20.62 16.70
CA PHE A 197 19.15 -19.23 16.28
C PHE A 197 17.72 -18.70 16.19
N GLU A 198 17.55 -17.42 16.47
CA GLU A 198 16.32 -16.65 16.22
C GLU A 198 16.62 -15.50 15.24
N HIS A 199 15.65 -15.15 14.40
CA HIS A 199 15.71 -13.97 13.55
C HIS A 199 14.36 -13.26 13.57
N LYS A 200 14.39 -11.97 13.82
CA LYS A 200 13.20 -11.13 13.76
C LYS A 200 12.91 -10.81 12.29
N SER A 201 11.82 -11.36 11.73
CA SER A 201 11.42 -11.03 10.35
C SER A 201 10.90 -9.60 10.23
#